data_AF-A0A944Z8K7-F1
#
_entry.id   AF-A0A944Z8K7-F1
#
_cell.length_a   1.000
_cell.length_b   1.000
_cell.length_c   1.000
_cell.angle_alpha   90.00
_cell.angle_beta   90.00
_cell.angle_gamma   90.00
#
_symmetry.space_group_name_H-M   'P 1'
#
loop_
_entity.id
_entity.type
_entity.pdbx_description
1 polymer ?
#
loop_
_entity_poly.entity_id
_entity_poly.type
_entity_poly.pdbx_seq_one_letter_code
_entity_poly.pdbx_strand_id
1 'polypeptide(L)' 'GSVKRSQIREIAETKVKDLNAFDVDAAMKIIEGSARSMGLTVVD' A
#
# COMPACT_ATOMS: atom_id res chain seq x y z
N GLY A 1 7.66 4.94 -12.28
CA GLY A 1 8.26 5.38 -11.00
C GLY A 1 8.37 4.19 -10.06
N SER A 2 9.01 4.33 -8.89
CA SER A 2 9.12 3.25 -7.90
C SER A 2 8.77 3.73 -6.49
N VAL A 3 8.21 2.84 -5.67
CA VAL A 3 7.80 3.12 -4.29
C VAL A 3 8.31 1.99 -3.39
N LYS A 4 8.82 2.34 -2.21
CA LYS A 4 9.32 1.35 -1.25
C LYS A 4 8.17 0.67 -0.49
N ARG A 5 8.36 -0.60 -0.14
CA ARG A 5 7.41 -1.33 0.73
C ARG A 5 7.23 -0.66 2.09
N SER A 6 8.27 -0.05 2.63
CA SER A 6 8.18 0.72 3.88
C SER A 6 7.21 1.89 3.78
N GLN A 7 7.22 2.62 2.65
CA GLN A 7 6.28 3.71 2.42
C GLN A 7 4.85 3.20 2.25
N ILE A 8 4.67 2.06 1.58
CA ILE A 8 3.35 1.43 1.48
C ILE A 8 2.82 1.03 2.86
N ARG A 9 3.69 0.54 3.74
CA ARG A 9 3.33 0.19 5.12
C ARG A 9 2.89 1.42 5.92
N GLU A 10 3.64 2.52 5.89
CA GLU A 10 3.24 3.77 6.57
C GLU A 10 1.88 4.28 6.06
N ILE A 11 1.66 4.25 4.75
CA ILE A 11 0.39 4.65 4.15
C ILE A 11 -0.73 3.71 4.60
N ALA A 12 -0.47 2.40 4.62
CA ALA A 12 -1.43 1.39 5.06
C ALA A 12 -1.80 1.57 6.54
N GLU A 13 -0.84 1.77 7.44
CA GLU A 13 -1.08 2.00 8.87
C GLU A 13 -1.89 3.27 9.11
N THR A 14 -1.62 4.34 8.34
CA THR A 14 -2.37 5.60 8.44
C THR A 14 -3.80 5.47 7.92
N LYS A 15 -3.99 4.70 6.83
CA LYS A 15 -5.25 4.63 6.08
C LYS A 15 -6.09 3.40 6.40
N VAL A 16 -5.62 2.48 7.25
CA VAL A 16 -6.30 1.20 7.57
C VAL A 16 -7.74 1.41 8.07
N LYS A 17 -8.00 2.51 8.78
CA LYS A 17 -9.34 2.86 9.27
C LYS A 17 -10.29 3.34 8.18
N ASP A 18 -9.74 3.85 7.08
CA ASP A 18 -10.49 4.35 5.92
C ASP A 18 -10.65 3.27 4.85
N LEU A 19 -9.86 2.20 4.93
CA LEU A 19 -9.88 1.07 4.01
C LEU A 19 -10.76 -0.04 4.58
N ASN A 20 -11.40 -0.80 3.69
CA ASN A 20 -12.10 -2.03 4.08
C ASN A 20 -11.10 -3.19 4.27
N ALA A 21 -10.10 -2.98 5.13
CA ALA A 21 -9.03 -3.92 5.41
C ALA A 21 -9.10 -4.40 6.87
N PHE A 22 -8.93 -5.70 7.08
CA PHE A 22 -8.99 -6.31 8.41
C PHE A 22 -7.66 -6.19 9.18
N ASP A 23 -6.55 -6.00 8.46
CA ASP A 23 -5.21 -5.84 9.00
C ASP A 23 -4.36 -4.93 8.09
N VAL A 24 -3.17 -4.56 8.58
CA VAL A 24 -2.22 -3.71 7.85
C VAL A 24 -1.74 -4.40 6.58
N ASP A 25 -1.56 -5.72 6.57
CA ASP A 25 -1.07 -6.46 5.40
C ASP A 25 -2.11 -6.45 4.25
N ALA A 26 -3.40 -6.55 4.56
CA ALA A 26 -4.49 -6.40 3.61
C ALA A 26 -4.57 -4.97 3.10
N ALA A 27 -4.42 -3.97 3.97
CA ALA A 27 -4.33 -2.56 3.56
C ALA A 27 -3.12 -2.31 2.63
N MET A 28 -1.96 -2.91 2.92
CA MET A 28 -0.78 -2.85 2.06
C MET A 28 -1.07 -3.43 0.68
N LYS A 29 -1.76 -4.58 0.56
CA LYS A 29 -2.14 -5.15 -0.74
C LYS A 29 -3.04 -4.23 -1.57
N ILE A 30 -3.97 -3.52 -0.93
CA ILE A 30 -4.85 -2.54 -1.61
C ILE A 30 -4.02 -1.36 -2.15
N ILE A 31 -3.11 -0.83 -1.34
CA ILE A 31 -2.21 0.27 -1.73
C ILE A 31 -1.23 -0.18 -2.83
N GLU A 32 -0.65 -1.39 -2.72
CA GLU A 32 0.21 -1.97 -3.75
C GLU A 32 -0.52 -2.16 -5.08
N GLY A 33 -1.78 -2.62 -5.05
CA GLY A 33 -2.60 -2.75 -6.25
C GLY A 33 -2.79 -1.39 -6.93
N SER A 34 -3.08 -0.36 -6.15
CA SER A 34 -3.23 1.01 -6.64
C SER A 34 -1.93 1.54 -7.24
N ALA A 35 -0.80 1.33 -6.57
CA ALA A 35 0.53 1.72 -7.07
C ALA A 35 0.84 1.04 -8.41
N ARG A 36 0.55 -0.26 -8.54
CA ARG A 36 0.73 -1.01 -9.79
C ARG A 36 -0.14 -0.49 -10.91
N SER A 37 -1.41 -0.19 -10.65
CA SER A 37 -2.32 0.40 -11.65
C SER A 37 -1.88 1.78 -12.13
N MET A 38 -1.14 2.53 -11.30
CA MET A 38 -0.52 3.81 -11.68
C MET A 38 0.84 3.65 -12.39
N GLY A 39 1.29 2.43 -12.67
CA GLY A 39 2.59 2.16 -13.31
C GLY A 39 3.78 2.38 -12.37
N LEU A 40 3.58 2.23 -11.06
CA LEU A 40 4.66 2.27 -10.08
C LEU A 40 5.14 0.86 -9.73
N THR A 41 6.46 0.68 -9.70
CA THR A 41 7.11 -0.56 -9.26
C THR A 41 7.30 -0.54 -7.76
N VAL A 42 6.80 -1.56 -7.07
CA VAL A 42 7.06 -1.74 -5.64
C VAL A 42 8.44 -2.38 -5.47
N VAL A 43 9.32 -1.68 -4.75
CA VAL A 43 10.67 -2.13 -4.41
C VAL A 43 10.79 -2.25 -2.88
N ASP A 44 11.76 -3.01 -2.38
CA ASP A 44 12.02 -3.07 -0.92
C ASP A 44 12.60 -1.75 -0.39
#